data_AF-A0A369MXE0-F1
#
_entry.id   AF-A0A369MXE0-F1
#
_cell.length_a   1.000
_cell.length_b   1.000
_cell.length_c   1.000
_cell.angle_alpha   90.00
_cell.angle_beta   90.00
_cell.angle_gamma   90.00
#
_symmetry.space_group_name_H-M   'P 1'
#
loop_
_entity.id
_entity.type
_entity.pdbx_description
1 polymer ?
#
loop_
_entity_poly.entity_id
_entity_poly.type
_entity_poly.pdbx_seq_one_letter_code
_entity_poly.pdbx_strand_id
1 'polypeptide(L)'
;MTRANSTMGLEDGGCARNHRAAVFVAALVATACCFSLVPGDTLAGSLAQGAALAAVALAAVAASRPRALRAPRLCGGRGLLAWALYVLAVGLAAGLASLVVQPQGAALDASPLHVMLVVALCLLTAVFEEGVFRVLALDAFAPALGGGRRGMLRAALVSAVLFGALHVSLGEVASAVDAADLVAVAQAACKPVQAALFGLFMAAMYFGTRNLWTLVAVHAAFNFLYAGPQLLAGNLQQTYVTGNPIDFVLLAVSTVLLLPAAHAAFRSFRKNSKNV
;
A
#
# COMPACT_ATOMS: atom_id res chain seq x y z
N MET A 1 31.86 47.10 -12.10
CA MET A 1 30.87 46.11 -12.59
C MET A 1 30.46 45.23 -11.43
N THR A 2 29.17 45.26 -11.12
CA THR A 2 28.49 44.67 -9.96
C THR A 2 28.42 43.15 -10.06
N ARG A 3 28.90 42.45 -9.02
CA ARG A 3 28.69 41.01 -8.84
C ARG A 3 27.33 40.82 -8.13
N ALA A 4 26.30 40.52 -8.91
CA ALA A 4 24.97 40.21 -8.39
C ALA A 4 25.03 38.94 -7.55
N ASN A 5 24.68 39.08 -6.27
CA ASN A 5 24.51 38.01 -5.32
C ASN A 5 23.15 37.36 -5.61
N SER A 6 23.14 36.20 -6.26
CA SER A 6 21.92 35.49 -6.62
C SER A 6 21.28 34.86 -5.38
N THR A 7 20.28 35.53 -4.82
CA THR A 7 19.33 35.01 -3.82
C THR A 7 18.32 34.07 -4.49
N MET A 8 18.79 33.03 -5.16
CA MET A 8 17.95 32.00 -5.77
C MET A 8 18.17 30.70 -5.00
N GLY A 9 17.24 30.32 -4.11
CA GLY A 9 17.34 28.98 -3.51
C GLY A 9 16.56 28.65 -2.24
N LEU A 10 15.87 29.58 -1.58
CA LEU A 10 15.15 29.26 -0.32
C LEU A 10 13.62 29.42 -0.42
N GLU A 11 13.11 30.32 -1.27
CA GLU A 11 11.67 30.60 -1.35
C GLU A 11 10.92 29.59 -2.24
N ASP A 12 11.48 29.18 -3.38
CA ASP A 12 10.86 28.23 -4.31
C ASP A 12 10.74 26.80 -3.74
N GLY A 13 11.70 26.40 -2.90
CA GLY A 13 11.70 25.10 -2.24
C GLY A 13 10.63 24.98 -1.15
N GLY A 14 10.34 26.09 -0.45
CA GLY A 14 9.33 26.15 0.59
C GLY A 14 7.91 26.07 0.04
N CYS A 15 7.62 26.84 -1.02
CA CYS A 15 6.31 26.87 -1.66
C CYS A 15 5.93 25.49 -2.24
N ALA A 16 6.86 24.84 -2.96
CA ALA A 16 6.64 23.50 -3.51
C ALA A 16 6.43 22.42 -2.44
N ARG A 17 7.08 22.55 -1.27
CA ARG A 17 6.89 21.65 -0.13
C ARG A 17 5.50 21.83 0.50
N ASN A 18 5.11 23.07 0.75
CA ASN A 18 3.82 23.40 1.35
C ASN A 18 2.66 22.98 0.44
N HIS A 19 2.82 23.15 -0.89
CA HIS A 19 1.85 22.66 -1.87
C HIS A 19 1.63 21.15 -1.80
N ARG A 20 2.69 20.34 -1.73
CA ARG A 20 2.56 18.87 -1.66
C ARG A 20 1.91 18.40 -0.36
N ALA A 21 2.25 19.02 0.76
CA ALA A 21 1.61 18.74 2.03
C ALA A 21 0.11 19.09 1.99
N ALA A 22 -0.24 20.25 1.43
CA ALA A 22 -1.63 20.68 1.28
C ALA A 22 -2.44 19.71 0.39
N VAL A 23 -1.91 19.30 -0.76
CA VAL A 23 -2.57 18.32 -1.64
C VAL A 23 -2.73 16.97 -0.95
N PHE A 24 -1.74 16.52 -0.18
CA PHE A 24 -1.85 15.28 0.59
C PHE A 24 -2.95 15.36 1.66
N VAL A 25 -3.02 16.45 2.43
CA VAL A 25 -4.08 16.66 3.43
C VAL A 25 -5.46 16.73 2.77
N ALA A 26 -5.59 17.46 1.66
CA ALA A 26 -6.85 17.52 0.90
C ALA A 26 -7.28 16.14 0.39
N ALA A 27 -6.33 15.32 -0.09
CA ALA A 27 -6.61 13.95 -0.52
C ALA A 27 -7.08 13.06 0.63
N LEU A 28 -6.49 13.19 1.84
CA LEU A 28 -6.93 12.46 3.03
C LEU A 28 -8.35 12.85 3.45
N VAL A 29 -8.67 14.14 3.43
CA VAL A 29 -10.03 14.63 3.74
C VAL A 29 -11.03 14.09 2.71
N ALA A 30 -10.73 14.19 1.42
CA ALA A 30 -11.58 13.67 0.35
C ALA A 30 -11.78 12.14 0.45
N THR A 31 -10.72 11.42 0.81
CA THR A 31 -10.75 9.96 1.08
C THR A 31 -11.68 9.63 2.24
N ALA A 32 -11.57 10.34 3.37
CA ALA A 32 -12.43 10.15 4.53
C ALA A 32 -13.90 10.45 4.20
N CYS A 33 -14.17 11.50 3.41
CA CYS A 33 -15.51 11.78 2.89
C CYS A 33 -16.01 10.63 2.00
N CYS A 34 -15.19 10.10 1.09
CA CYS A 34 -15.57 8.96 0.24
C CYS A 34 -15.96 7.74 1.08
N PHE A 35 -15.17 7.37 2.09
CA PHE A 35 -15.51 6.27 2.98
C PHE A 35 -16.82 6.48 3.74
N SER A 36 -17.17 7.73 4.05
CA SER A 36 -18.40 8.08 4.78
C SER A 36 -19.63 8.17 3.88
N LEU A 37 -19.46 8.51 2.61
CA LEU A 37 -20.56 8.83 1.69
C LEU A 37 -20.87 7.73 0.68
N VAL A 38 -19.89 6.88 0.35
CA VAL A 38 -20.05 5.82 -0.66
C VAL A 38 -20.07 4.46 0.05
N PRO A 39 -21.19 3.72 0.02
CA PRO A 39 -21.29 2.39 0.62
C PRO A 39 -20.31 1.40 -0.02
N GLY A 40 -19.70 0.55 0.79
CA GLY A 40 -18.73 -0.47 0.38
C GLY A 40 -19.12 -1.90 0.78
N ASP A 41 -20.34 -2.11 1.24
CA ASP A 41 -20.85 -3.35 1.83
C ASP A 41 -21.10 -4.49 0.83
N THR A 42 -21.35 -4.15 -0.44
CA THR A 42 -21.48 -5.10 -1.55
C THR A 42 -20.28 -5.04 -2.48
N LEU A 43 -20.08 -6.05 -3.34
CA LEU A 43 -18.99 -6.04 -4.34
C LEU A 43 -19.12 -4.83 -5.27
N ALA A 44 -20.34 -4.53 -5.72
CA ALA A 44 -20.62 -3.37 -6.55
C ALA A 44 -20.34 -2.05 -5.80
N GLY A 45 -20.74 -1.97 -4.52
CA GLY A 45 -20.43 -0.83 -3.65
C GLY A 45 -18.92 -0.65 -3.46
N SER A 46 -18.20 -1.72 -3.12
CA SER A 46 -16.73 -1.73 -3.01
C SER A 46 -16.04 -1.29 -4.30
N LEU A 47 -16.53 -1.70 -5.47
CA LEU A 47 -16.02 -1.23 -6.76
C LEU A 47 -16.28 0.26 -6.99
N ALA A 48 -17.49 0.74 -6.69
CA ALA A 48 -17.84 2.15 -6.82
C ALA A 48 -17.01 3.04 -5.87
N GLN A 49 -16.89 2.62 -4.61
CA GLN A 49 -16.07 3.27 -3.59
C GLN A 49 -14.59 3.26 -3.99
N GLY A 50 -14.07 2.11 -4.42
CA GLY A 50 -12.70 1.97 -4.92
C GLY A 50 -12.43 2.85 -6.14
N ALA A 51 -13.39 2.98 -7.07
CA ALA A 51 -13.28 3.85 -8.23
C ALA A 51 -13.23 5.33 -7.83
N ALA A 52 -14.08 5.75 -6.89
CA ALA A 52 -14.08 7.12 -6.38
C ALA A 52 -12.76 7.46 -5.66
N LEU A 53 -12.28 6.56 -4.80
CA LEU A 53 -11.01 6.70 -4.08
C LEU A 53 -9.81 6.73 -5.03
N ALA A 54 -9.79 5.86 -6.05
CA ALA A 54 -8.76 5.85 -7.08
C ALA A 54 -8.77 7.15 -7.89
N ALA A 55 -9.94 7.69 -8.23
CA ALA A 55 -10.06 8.97 -8.93
C ALA A 55 -9.53 10.14 -8.10
N VAL A 56 -9.86 10.19 -6.80
CA VAL A 56 -9.31 11.18 -5.85
C VAL A 56 -7.78 11.09 -5.80
N ALA A 57 -7.24 9.88 -5.65
CA ALA A 57 -5.80 9.66 -5.60
C ALA A 57 -5.11 10.09 -6.91
N LEU A 58 -5.65 9.71 -8.08
CA LEU A 58 -5.10 10.08 -9.38
C LEU A 58 -5.14 11.59 -9.60
N ALA A 59 -6.24 12.27 -9.24
CA ALA A 59 -6.35 13.73 -9.35
C ALA A 59 -5.31 14.44 -8.47
N ALA A 60 -5.17 14.00 -7.22
CA ALA A 60 -4.17 14.55 -6.31
C ALA A 60 -2.73 14.27 -6.76
N VAL A 61 -2.46 13.09 -7.31
CA VAL A 61 -1.15 12.74 -7.90
C VAL A 61 -0.88 13.57 -9.15
N ALA A 62 -1.87 13.79 -10.01
CA ALA A 62 -1.74 14.65 -11.18
C ALA A 62 -1.41 16.10 -10.78
N ALA A 63 -2.05 16.61 -9.72
CA ALA A 63 -1.82 17.95 -9.20
C ALA A 63 -0.44 18.12 -8.53
N SER A 64 0.02 17.14 -7.76
CA SER A 64 1.25 17.24 -6.97
C SER A 64 2.51 16.68 -7.66
N ARG A 65 2.35 15.58 -8.42
CA ARG A 65 3.46 14.79 -8.97
C ARG A 65 3.09 14.10 -10.30
N PRO A 66 2.75 14.85 -11.37
CA PRO A 66 2.27 14.27 -12.64
C PRO A 66 3.30 13.37 -13.33
N ARG A 67 4.60 13.55 -13.05
CA ARG A 67 5.66 12.67 -13.57
C ARG A 67 5.52 11.22 -13.10
N ALA A 68 4.87 10.97 -11.96
CA ALA A 68 4.64 9.62 -11.45
C ALA A 68 3.62 8.84 -12.29
N LEU A 69 2.78 9.53 -13.09
CA LEU A 69 1.75 8.95 -13.95
C LEU A 69 2.27 8.56 -15.35
N ARG A 70 3.55 8.83 -15.65
CA ARG A 70 4.14 8.45 -16.94
C ARG A 70 4.26 6.93 -17.06
N ALA A 71 4.33 6.43 -18.28
CA ALA A 71 4.55 5.00 -18.53
C ALA A 71 5.81 4.48 -17.78
N PRO A 72 5.77 3.24 -17.23
CA PRO A 72 6.92 2.62 -16.58
C PRO A 72 8.14 2.56 -17.50
N ARG A 73 9.35 2.75 -16.95
CA ARG A 73 10.59 2.46 -17.65
C ARG A 73 11.14 1.13 -17.12
N LEU A 74 11.13 0.09 -17.96
CA LEU A 74 11.52 -1.28 -17.59
C LEU A 74 13.01 -1.44 -17.23
N CYS A 75 13.86 -0.42 -17.44
CA CYS A 75 15.31 -0.59 -17.49
C CYS A 75 16.08 -0.27 -16.19
N GLY A 76 15.42 0.11 -15.08
CA GLY A 76 16.13 0.70 -13.92
C GLY A 76 16.38 -0.18 -12.68
N GLY A 77 15.83 -1.40 -12.60
CA GLY A 77 15.49 -1.98 -11.29
C GLY A 77 15.75 -3.47 -11.05
N ARG A 78 16.76 -4.10 -11.68
CA ARG A 78 17.02 -5.56 -11.55
C ARG A 78 16.98 -6.08 -10.10
N GLY A 79 17.50 -5.32 -9.14
CA GLY A 79 17.48 -5.71 -7.71
C GLY A 79 16.11 -5.61 -7.04
N LEU A 80 15.30 -4.59 -7.37
CA LEU A 80 13.95 -4.43 -6.80
C LEU A 80 12.95 -5.40 -7.44
N LEU A 81 13.16 -5.75 -8.72
CA LEU A 81 12.31 -6.72 -9.41
C LEU A 81 12.38 -8.11 -8.76
N ALA A 82 13.56 -8.58 -8.38
CA ALA A 82 13.71 -9.86 -7.69
C ALA A 82 12.93 -9.89 -6.36
N TRP A 83 12.99 -8.80 -5.59
CA TRP A 83 12.20 -8.67 -4.36
C TRP A 83 10.70 -8.54 -4.62
N ALA A 84 10.30 -7.91 -5.73
CA ALA A 84 8.89 -7.85 -6.13
C ALA A 84 8.37 -9.26 -6.44
N LEU A 85 9.11 -10.05 -7.23
CA LEU A 85 8.78 -11.44 -7.51
C LEU A 85 8.72 -12.29 -6.24
N TYR A 86 9.64 -12.07 -5.29
CA TYR A 86 9.60 -12.72 -3.99
C TYR A 86 8.31 -12.38 -3.21
N VAL A 87 7.95 -11.10 -3.12
CA VAL A 87 6.70 -10.68 -2.45
C VAL A 87 5.46 -11.27 -3.13
N LEU A 88 5.44 -11.32 -4.47
CA LEU A 88 4.36 -11.99 -5.22
C LEU A 88 4.33 -13.49 -4.95
N ALA A 89 5.48 -14.15 -4.82
CA ALA A 89 5.55 -15.57 -4.47
C ALA A 89 5.01 -15.82 -3.05
N VAL A 90 5.27 -14.92 -2.09
CA VAL A 90 4.66 -14.97 -0.74
C VAL A 90 3.14 -14.86 -0.84
N GLY A 91 2.64 -13.90 -1.63
CA GLY A 91 1.20 -13.74 -1.89
C GLY A 91 0.57 -14.99 -2.48
N LEU A 92 1.18 -15.54 -3.54
CA LEU A 92 0.73 -16.76 -4.20
C LEU A 92 0.73 -17.97 -3.26
N ALA A 93 1.80 -18.16 -2.48
CA ALA A 93 1.91 -19.27 -1.54
C ALA A 93 0.81 -19.21 -0.46
N ALA A 94 0.54 -18.03 0.08
CA ALA A 94 -0.52 -17.84 1.06
C ALA A 94 -1.92 -18.04 0.44
N GLY A 95 -2.17 -17.51 -0.75
CA GLY A 95 -3.43 -17.72 -1.47
C GLY A 95 -3.70 -19.19 -1.78
N LEU A 96 -2.71 -19.90 -2.32
CA LEU A 96 -2.80 -21.34 -2.57
C LEU A 96 -3.00 -22.13 -1.28
N ALA A 97 -2.29 -21.78 -0.21
CA ALA A 97 -2.49 -22.40 1.09
C ALA A 97 -3.93 -22.20 1.58
N SER A 98 -4.51 -21.01 1.41
CA SER A 98 -5.90 -20.72 1.79
C SER A 98 -6.92 -21.59 1.06
N LEU A 99 -6.70 -21.90 -0.22
CA LEU A 99 -7.55 -22.82 -1.00
C LEU A 99 -7.50 -24.26 -0.48
N VAL A 100 -6.39 -24.68 0.13
CA VAL A 100 -6.20 -26.04 0.65
C VAL A 100 -6.78 -26.17 2.06
N VAL A 101 -6.56 -25.18 2.91
CA VAL A 101 -6.93 -25.25 4.34
C VAL A 101 -8.33 -24.75 4.64
N GLN A 102 -9.00 -24.12 3.67
CA GLN A 102 -10.39 -23.68 3.79
C GLN A 102 -11.25 -24.22 2.64
N PRO A 103 -12.54 -24.49 2.88
CA PRO A 103 -13.45 -24.96 1.84
C PRO A 103 -13.86 -23.81 0.91
N GLN A 104 -12.90 -23.27 0.17
CA GLN A 104 -13.08 -22.18 -0.81
C GLN A 104 -13.47 -22.74 -2.19
N GLY A 105 -14.24 -23.85 -2.25
CA GLY A 105 -14.61 -24.49 -3.52
C GLY A 105 -15.28 -23.54 -4.51
N ALA A 106 -16.09 -22.61 -3.99
CA ALA A 106 -16.72 -21.54 -4.76
C ALA A 106 -15.72 -20.60 -5.47
N ALA A 107 -14.48 -20.48 -4.98
CA ALA A 107 -13.44 -19.69 -5.65
C ALA A 107 -13.00 -20.33 -6.97
N LEU A 108 -12.99 -21.66 -7.05
CA LEU A 108 -12.62 -22.40 -8.26
C LEU A 108 -13.75 -22.40 -9.29
N ASP A 109 -14.99 -22.28 -8.83
CA ASP A 109 -16.20 -22.18 -9.66
C ASP A 109 -16.55 -20.73 -10.04
N ALA A 110 -15.69 -19.77 -9.72
CA ALA A 110 -15.95 -18.35 -9.96
C ALA A 110 -16.11 -18.06 -11.46
N SER A 111 -17.21 -17.41 -11.82
CA SER A 111 -17.44 -17.01 -13.21
C SER A 111 -16.33 -16.07 -13.72
N PRO A 112 -16.02 -16.06 -15.04
CA PRO A 112 -15.05 -15.12 -15.60
C PRO A 112 -15.36 -13.66 -15.29
N LEU A 113 -16.66 -13.30 -15.22
CA LEU A 113 -17.09 -11.96 -14.82
C LEU A 113 -16.68 -11.66 -13.37
N HIS A 114 -16.92 -12.57 -12.43
CA HIS A 114 -16.53 -12.40 -11.04
C HIS A 114 -15.01 -12.24 -10.88
N VAL A 115 -14.22 -13.02 -11.62
CA VAL A 115 -12.76 -12.87 -11.67
C VAL A 115 -12.36 -11.47 -12.16
N MET A 116 -12.96 -10.98 -13.24
CA MET A 116 -12.70 -9.62 -13.74
C MET A 116 -13.04 -8.54 -12.70
N LEU A 117 -14.14 -8.71 -11.95
CA LEU A 117 -14.54 -7.79 -10.89
C LEU A 117 -13.56 -7.80 -9.71
N VAL A 118 -13.06 -8.97 -9.29
CA VAL A 118 -12.04 -9.08 -8.24
C VAL A 118 -10.72 -8.45 -8.69
N VAL A 119 -10.32 -8.67 -9.95
CA VAL A 119 -9.13 -8.00 -10.53
C VAL A 119 -9.31 -6.48 -10.55
N ALA A 120 -10.49 -5.99 -10.96
CA ALA A 120 -10.80 -4.57 -10.95
C ALA A 120 -10.73 -3.99 -9.53
N LEU A 121 -11.29 -4.69 -8.53
CA LEU A 121 -11.21 -4.29 -7.13
C LEU A 121 -9.75 -4.20 -6.64
N CYS A 122 -8.92 -5.19 -6.96
CA CYS A 122 -7.49 -5.17 -6.62
C CYS A 122 -6.75 -4.00 -7.26
N LEU A 123 -7.03 -3.71 -8.53
CA LEU A 123 -6.44 -2.58 -9.26
C LEU A 123 -6.87 -1.22 -8.68
N LEU A 124 -8.16 -1.04 -8.41
CA LEU A 124 -8.70 0.20 -7.84
C LEU A 124 -8.11 0.47 -6.46
N THR A 125 -8.08 -0.57 -5.61
CA THR A 125 -7.45 -0.51 -4.28
C THR A 125 -5.98 -0.11 -4.39
N ALA A 126 -5.22 -0.76 -5.28
CA ALA A 126 -3.81 -0.46 -5.50
C ALA A 126 -3.56 0.98 -6.01
N VAL A 127 -4.39 1.48 -6.94
CA VAL A 127 -4.29 2.87 -7.42
C VAL A 127 -4.52 3.87 -6.29
N PHE A 128 -5.56 3.65 -5.51
CA PHE A 128 -5.88 4.47 -4.35
C PHE A 128 -4.72 4.47 -3.33
N GLU A 129 -4.35 3.29 -2.85
CA GLU A 129 -3.39 3.14 -1.75
C GLU A 129 -1.99 3.59 -2.15
N GLU A 130 -1.50 3.18 -3.32
CA GLU A 130 -0.15 3.57 -3.74
C GLU A 130 -0.09 5.06 -4.13
N GLY A 131 -1.18 5.61 -4.66
CA GLY A 131 -1.33 7.05 -4.91
C GLY A 131 -1.21 7.85 -3.61
N VAL A 132 -2.02 7.52 -2.60
CA VAL A 132 -2.05 8.24 -1.33
C VAL A 132 -0.79 8.00 -0.50
N PHE A 133 -0.43 6.75 -0.25
CA PHE A 133 0.63 6.44 0.72
C PHE A 133 2.03 6.46 0.13
N ARG A 134 2.23 6.19 -1.17
CA ARG A 134 3.58 6.21 -1.74
C ARG A 134 3.86 7.46 -2.52
N VAL A 135 2.93 7.94 -3.33
CA VAL A 135 3.19 9.16 -4.10
C VAL A 135 3.01 10.38 -3.20
N LEU A 136 1.79 10.62 -2.70
CA LEU A 136 1.48 11.84 -1.96
C LEU A 136 2.20 11.90 -0.61
N ALA A 137 2.05 10.87 0.23
CA ALA A 137 2.60 10.88 1.58
C ALA A 137 4.13 10.92 1.57
N LEU A 138 4.82 10.11 0.74
CA LEU A 138 6.29 10.12 0.72
C LEU A 138 6.86 11.43 0.16
N ASP A 139 6.24 12.02 -0.87
CA ASP A 139 6.70 13.30 -1.41
C ASP A 139 6.40 14.48 -0.47
N ALA A 140 5.42 14.36 0.45
CA ALA A 140 5.16 15.31 1.52
C ALA A 140 6.12 15.11 2.72
N PHE A 141 6.29 13.87 3.18
CA PHE A 141 7.06 13.54 4.37
C PHE A 141 8.58 13.60 4.15
N ALA A 142 9.11 13.15 3.02
CA ALA A 142 10.56 13.05 2.84
C ALA A 142 11.29 14.42 2.97
N PRO A 143 10.77 15.53 2.39
CA PRO A 143 11.33 16.86 2.64
C PRO A 143 11.11 17.35 4.07
N ALA A 144 9.96 17.06 4.68
CA ALA A 144 9.61 17.50 6.04
C ALA A 144 10.47 16.81 7.12
N LEU A 145 10.86 15.55 6.90
CA LEU A 145 11.60 14.72 7.87
C LEU A 145 13.13 14.79 7.70
N GLY A 146 13.63 15.83 7.04
CA GLY A 146 15.06 16.16 6.93
C GLY A 146 15.68 15.96 5.55
N GLY A 147 14.90 15.61 4.52
CA GLY A 147 15.39 15.49 3.14
C GLY A 147 16.44 14.39 2.92
N GLY A 148 16.90 14.26 1.67
CA GLY A 148 17.89 13.25 1.28
C GLY A 148 17.49 11.81 1.66
N ARG A 149 18.47 10.93 1.85
CA ARG A 149 18.23 9.51 2.20
C ARG A 149 17.61 9.32 3.58
N ARG A 150 18.00 10.13 4.57
CA ARG A 150 17.45 10.04 5.94
C ARG A 150 15.97 10.44 5.97
N GLY A 151 15.61 11.51 5.27
CA GLY A 151 14.22 11.92 5.07
C GLY A 151 13.41 10.87 4.33
N MET A 152 13.96 10.26 3.27
CA MET A 152 13.31 9.16 2.55
C MET A 152 13.05 7.95 3.46
N LEU A 153 14.02 7.54 4.28
CA LEU A 153 13.83 6.43 5.22
C LEU A 153 12.76 6.74 6.26
N ARG A 154 12.82 7.93 6.88
CA ARG A 154 11.82 8.35 7.87
C ARG A 154 10.43 8.43 7.26
N ALA A 155 10.31 8.99 6.06
CA ALA A 155 9.05 9.02 5.31
C ALA A 155 8.52 7.62 5.00
N ALA A 156 9.39 6.71 4.56
CA ALA A 156 9.03 5.33 4.29
C ALA A 156 8.51 4.62 5.55
N LEU A 157 9.18 4.79 6.69
CA LEU A 157 8.76 4.21 7.97
C LEU A 157 7.42 4.80 8.44
N VAL A 158 7.26 6.12 8.41
CA VAL A 158 6.00 6.79 8.81
C VAL A 158 4.85 6.37 7.90
N SER A 159 5.04 6.39 6.57
CA SER A 159 4.02 5.94 5.62
C SER A 159 3.67 4.46 5.82
N ALA A 160 4.65 3.59 6.05
CA ALA A 160 4.42 2.17 6.29
C ALA A 160 3.61 1.93 7.58
N VAL A 161 3.93 2.64 8.67
CA VAL A 161 3.17 2.54 9.93
C VAL A 161 1.74 3.04 9.76
N LEU A 162 1.54 4.20 9.10
CA LEU A 162 0.19 4.71 8.83
C LEU A 162 -0.62 3.76 7.95
N PHE A 163 0.00 3.24 6.90
CA PHE A 163 -0.60 2.25 6.02
C PHE A 163 -1.02 1.00 6.80
N GLY A 164 -0.13 0.46 7.63
CA GLY A 164 -0.43 -0.69 8.48
C GLY A 164 -1.54 -0.42 9.49
N ALA A 165 -1.50 0.71 10.19
CA ALA A 165 -2.52 1.07 11.17
C ALA A 165 -3.93 1.15 10.57
N LEU A 166 -4.05 1.60 9.32
CA LEU A 166 -5.34 1.71 8.61
C LEU A 166 -5.86 0.38 8.05
N HIS A 167 -5.08 -0.71 8.14
CA HIS A 167 -5.53 -2.04 7.73
C HIS A 167 -6.35 -2.75 8.81
N VAL A 168 -6.55 -2.14 9.99
CA VAL A 168 -7.46 -2.63 11.02
C VAL A 168 -8.31 -1.46 11.52
N SER A 169 -9.61 -1.68 11.68
CA SER A 169 -10.51 -0.69 12.26
C SER A 169 -10.51 -0.77 13.79
N LEU A 170 -10.74 0.37 14.45
CA LEU A 170 -10.93 0.41 15.90
C LEU A 170 -12.12 -0.46 16.35
N GLY A 171 -13.15 -0.58 15.51
CA GLY A 171 -14.31 -1.42 15.78
C GLY A 171 -13.96 -2.91 15.81
N GLU A 172 -13.12 -3.40 14.88
CA GLU A 172 -12.64 -4.78 14.90
C GLU A 172 -11.80 -5.07 16.15
N VAL A 173 -10.89 -4.16 16.51
CA VAL A 173 -10.06 -4.29 17.71
C VAL A 173 -10.95 -4.34 18.96
N ALA A 174 -11.91 -3.42 19.09
CA ALA A 174 -12.83 -3.38 20.21
C ALA A 174 -13.69 -4.66 20.29
N SER A 175 -14.25 -5.09 19.16
CA SER A 175 -15.08 -6.30 19.09
C SER A 175 -14.29 -7.56 19.49
N ALA A 176 -13.04 -7.68 19.04
CA ALA A 176 -12.18 -8.80 19.40
C ALA A 176 -11.83 -8.85 20.90
N VAL A 177 -11.57 -7.68 21.49
CA VAL A 177 -11.28 -7.54 22.93
C VAL A 177 -12.51 -7.84 23.78
N ASP A 178 -13.66 -7.26 23.42
CA ASP A 178 -14.92 -7.46 24.15
C ASP A 178 -15.37 -8.92 24.10
N ALA A 179 -15.13 -9.62 22.99
CA ALA A 179 -15.40 -11.04 22.84
C ALA A 179 -14.39 -11.95 23.58
N ALA A 180 -13.32 -11.39 24.16
CA ALA A 180 -12.18 -12.12 24.74
C ALA A 180 -11.58 -13.17 23.78
N ASP A 181 -11.67 -12.93 22.47
CA ASP A 181 -11.13 -13.81 21.44
C ASP A 181 -9.66 -13.48 21.19
N LEU A 182 -8.78 -14.27 21.83
CA LEU A 182 -7.33 -14.10 21.72
C LEU A 182 -6.81 -14.24 20.28
N VAL A 183 -7.47 -15.06 19.45
CA VAL A 183 -7.07 -15.24 18.05
C VAL A 183 -7.44 -13.99 17.25
N ALA A 184 -8.65 -13.47 17.43
CA ALA A 184 -9.09 -12.24 16.80
C ALA A 184 -8.21 -11.04 17.22
N VAL A 185 -7.84 -10.93 18.50
CA VAL A 185 -6.91 -9.90 18.99
C VAL A 185 -5.53 -10.05 18.35
N ALA A 186 -5.00 -11.28 18.25
CA ALA A 186 -3.73 -11.54 17.60
C ALA A 186 -3.76 -11.21 16.10
N GLN A 187 -4.86 -11.51 15.41
CA GLN A 187 -5.07 -11.13 14.01
C GLN A 187 -5.12 -9.60 13.85
N ALA A 188 -5.89 -8.92 14.70
CA ALA A 188 -6.02 -7.47 14.69
C ALA A 188 -4.68 -6.74 14.95
N ALA A 189 -3.78 -7.35 15.72
CA ALA A 189 -2.42 -6.85 15.93
C ALA A 189 -1.45 -7.22 14.78
N CYS A 190 -1.55 -8.42 14.23
CA CYS A 190 -0.62 -8.93 13.22
C CYS A 190 -0.84 -8.31 11.84
N LYS A 191 -2.10 -8.05 11.46
CA LYS A 191 -2.47 -7.48 10.15
C LYS A 191 -1.81 -6.11 9.89
N PRO A 192 -1.82 -5.15 10.84
CA PRO A 192 -1.06 -3.92 10.69
C PRO A 192 0.44 -4.12 10.47
N VAL A 193 1.05 -5.11 11.12
CA VAL A 193 2.47 -5.42 10.95
C VAL A 193 2.73 -5.95 9.54
N GLN A 194 1.92 -6.88 9.05
CA GLN A 194 2.00 -7.39 7.69
C GLN A 194 1.94 -6.27 6.65
N ALA A 195 0.91 -5.42 6.76
CA ALA A 195 0.69 -4.30 5.87
C ALA A 195 1.83 -3.28 5.95
N ALA A 196 2.37 -3.00 7.15
CA ALA A 196 3.52 -2.11 7.30
C ALA A 196 4.80 -2.68 6.66
N LEU A 197 5.07 -3.99 6.77
CA LEU A 197 6.21 -4.62 6.11
C LEU A 197 6.11 -4.53 4.58
N PHE A 198 4.93 -4.83 4.04
CA PHE A 198 4.63 -4.65 2.62
C PHE A 198 4.78 -3.18 2.20
N GLY A 199 4.21 -2.25 2.97
CA GLY A 199 4.26 -0.82 2.70
C GLY A 199 5.68 -0.24 2.72
N LEU A 200 6.57 -0.74 3.60
CA LEU A 200 7.98 -0.37 3.62
C LEU A 200 8.70 -0.81 2.34
N PHE A 201 8.40 -2.02 1.86
CA PHE A 201 8.92 -2.51 0.59
C PHE A 201 8.44 -1.65 -0.59
N MET A 202 7.13 -1.37 -0.65
CA MET A 202 6.54 -0.52 -1.69
C MET A 202 7.09 0.91 -1.67
N ALA A 203 7.38 1.45 -0.48
CA ALA A 203 8.04 2.76 -0.36
C ALA A 203 9.45 2.77 -0.97
N ALA A 204 10.26 1.73 -0.73
CA ALA A 204 11.56 1.61 -1.37
C ALA A 204 11.45 1.47 -2.89
N MET A 205 10.46 0.72 -3.37
CA MET A 205 10.17 0.62 -4.80
C MET A 205 9.80 1.98 -5.39
N TYR A 206 8.92 2.75 -4.73
CA TYR A 206 8.54 4.09 -5.19
C TYR A 206 9.76 5.01 -5.33
N PHE A 207 10.62 5.02 -4.31
CA PHE A 207 11.82 5.86 -4.36
C PHE A 207 12.81 5.43 -5.44
N GLY A 208 12.84 4.14 -5.80
CA GLY A 208 13.65 3.61 -6.89
C GLY A 208 13.08 3.85 -8.29
N THR A 209 11.76 3.82 -8.45
CA THR A 209 11.11 3.87 -9.78
C THR A 209 10.47 5.22 -10.09
N ARG A 210 10.04 5.95 -9.06
CA ARG A 210 9.24 7.18 -9.14
C ARG A 210 8.02 7.05 -10.06
N ASN A 211 7.40 5.86 -10.06
CA ASN A 211 6.36 5.49 -11.00
C ASN A 211 5.19 4.82 -10.26
N LEU A 212 3.98 5.40 -10.38
CA LEU A 212 2.78 4.86 -9.74
C LEU A 212 2.39 3.50 -10.33
N TRP A 213 2.39 3.37 -11.65
CA TRP A 213 1.90 2.15 -12.32
C TRP A 213 2.72 0.91 -12.00
N THR A 214 4.03 1.07 -11.74
CA THR A 214 4.88 -0.04 -11.28
C THR A 214 4.43 -0.53 -9.90
N LEU A 215 4.08 0.39 -9.00
CA LEU A 215 3.57 0.04 -7.67
C LEU A 215 2.19 -0.60 -7.77
N VAL A 216 1.30 0.00 -8.57
CA VAL A 216 -0.06 -0.51 -8.79
C VAL A 216 -0.02 -1.94 -9.32
N ALA A 217 0.86 -2.24 -10.27
CA ALA A 217 1.00 -3.59 -10.81
C ALA A 217 1.42 -4.61 -9.74
N VAL A 218 2.44 -4.28 -8.93
CA VAL A 218 2.93 -5.19 -7.88
C VAL A 218 1.90 -5.34 -6.76
N HIS A 219 1.27 -4.25 -6.34
CA HIS A 219 0.27 -4.26 -5.29
C HIS A 219 -0.99 -5.02 -5.73
N ALA A 220 -1.59 -4.67 -6.86
CA ALA A 220 -2.78 -5.36 -7.35
C ALA A 220 -2.53 -6.86 -7.56
N ALA A 221 -1.35 -7.22 -8.07
CA ALA A 221 -0.96 -8.62 -8.19
C ALA A 221 -0.81 -9.31 -6.82
N PHE A 222 -0.18 -8.64 -5.83
CA PHE A 222 -0.10 -9.18 -4.47
C PHE A 222 -1.51 -9.40 -3.87
N ASN A 223 -2.40 -8.41 -3.97
CA ASN A 223 -3.77 -8.52 -3.45
C ASN A 223 -4.55 -9.63 -4.15
N PHE A 224 -4.44 -9.74 -5.47
CA PHE A 224 -5.10 -10.81 -6.20
C PHE A 224 -4.55 -12.19 -5.83
N LEU A 225 -3.23 -12.33 -5.67
CA LEU A 225 -2.61 -13.60 -5.31
C LEU A 225 -2.89 -14.00 -3.86
N TYR A 226 -2.88 -13.03 -2.94
CA TYR A 226 -3.04 -13.26 -1.50
C TYR A 226 -4.50 -13.36 -1.08
N ALA A 227 -5.33 -12.36 -1.44
CA ALA A 227 -6.73 -12.25 -1.03
C ALA A 227 -7.72 -12.74 -2.10
N GLY A 228 -7.27 -12.92 -3.35
CA GLY A 228 -8.13 -13.33 -4.46
C GLY A 228 -8.93 -14.60 -4.18
N PRO A 229 -8.36 -15.69 -3.65
CA PRO A 229 -9.13 -16.89 -3.31
C PRO A 229 -10.35 -16.62 -2.41
N GLN A 230 -10.17 -15.81 -1.36
CA GLN A 230 -11.26 -15.44 -0.46
C GLN A 230 -12.29 -14.52 -1.15
N LEU A 231 -11.83 -13.53 -1.92
CA LEU A 231 -12.72 -12.62 -2.68
C LEU A 231 -13.54 -13.37 -3.75
N LEU A 232 -12.92 -14.36 -4.40
CA LEU A 232 -13.58 -15.22 -5.39
C LEU A 232 -14.60 -16.15 -4.73
N ALA A 233 -14.35 -16.61 -3.49
CA ALA A 233 -15.33 -17.34 -2.68
C ALA A 233 -16.47 -16.45 -2.14
N GLY A 234 -16.48 -15.15 -2.42
CA GLY A 234 -17.52 -14.21 -2.00
C GLY A 234 -17.25 -13.51 -0.66
N ASN A 235 -16.09 -13.74 -0.04
CA ASN A 235 -15.71 -13.08 1.20
C ASN A 235 -15.21 -11.65 0.91
N LEU A 236 -16.13 -10.69 0.93
CA LEU A 236 -15.82 -9.27 0.71
C LEU A 236 -15.22 -8.57 1.92
N GLN A 237 -15.36 -9.17 3.10
CA GLN A 237 -14.69 -8.73 4.31
C GLN A 237 -13.17 -8.94 4.15
N GLN A 238 -12.45 -7.88 3.76
CA GLN A 238 -10.98 -7.87 3.79
C GLN A 238 -10.42 -7.82 5.24
N THR A 239 -11.26 -8.05 6.23
CA THR A 239 -10.95 -8.06 7.65
C THR A 239 -10.54 -9.47 8.06
N TYR A 240 -9.22 -9.73 8.09
CA TYR A 240 -8.64 -10.99 8.59
C TYR A 240 -8.82 -11.20 10.10
N VAL A 241 -9.74 -10.47 10.74
CA VAL A 241 -10.13 -10.65 12.14
C VAL A 241 -11.33 -11.59 12.14
N THR A 242 -11.07 -12.86 11.88
CA THR A 242 -12.08 -13.92 11.75
C THR A 242 -12.25 -14.74 13.03
N GLY A 243 -11.31 -14.63 13.97
CA GLY A 243 -11.21 -15.52 15.13
C GLY A 243 -10.73 -16.94 14.79
N ASN A 244 -10.51 -17.23 13.50
CA ASN A 244 -10.10 -18.56 13.05
C ASN A 244 -8.57 -18.74 13.20
N PRO A 245 -8.10 -19.76 13.95
CA PRO A 245 -6.68 -20.03 14.13
C PRO A 245 -5.92 -20.28 12.81
N ILE A 246 -6.57 -20.88 11.81
CA ILE A 246 -5.95 -21.18 10.52
C ILE A 246 -5.68 -19.88 9.75
N ASP A 247 -6.63 -18.95 9.73
CA ASP A 247 -6.44 -17.62 9.13
C ASP A 247 -5.32 -16.86 9.83
N PHE A 248 -5.24 -16.98 11.16
CA PHE A 248 -4.14 -16.39 11.92
C PHE A 248 -2.78 -17.00 11.54
N VAL A 249 -2.68 -18.32 11.38
CA VAL A 249 -1.42 -18.97 10.95
C VAL A 249 -1.00 -18.48 9.56
N LEU A 250 -1.92 -18.39 8.61
CA LEU A 250 -1.63 -17.86 7.27
C LEU A 250 -1.16 -16.41 7.32
N LEU A 251 -1.81 -15.58 8.13
CA LEU A 251 -1.42 -14.19 8.38
C LEU A 251 -0.03 -14.09 9.02
N ALA A 252 0.24 -14.89 10.06
CA ALA A 252 1.51 -14.87 10.78
C ALA A 252 2.68 -15.33 9.89
N VAL A 253 2.50 -16.44 9.16
CA VAL A 253 3.53 -16.99 8.26
C VAL A 253 3.85 -16.01 7.14
N SER A 254 2.84 -15.47 6.47
CA SER A 254 3.05 -14.49 5.41
C SER A 254 3.67 -13.19 5.94
N THR A 255 3.32 -12.74 7.15
CA THR A 255 3.97 -11.60 7.83
C THR A 255 5.47 -11.85 8.02
N VAL A 256 5.85 -13.02 8.54
CA VAL A 256 7.26 -13.39 8.72
C VAL A 256 7.98 -13.46 7.37
N LEU A 257 7.34 -14.02 6.34
CA LEU A 257 7.91 -14.10 4.99
C LEU A 257 8.07 -12.73 4.31
N LEU A 258 7.41 -11.67 4.78
CA LEU A 258 7.66 -10.31 4.26
C LEU A 258 8.89 -9.62 4.89
N LEU A 259 9.41 -10.14 6.01
CA LEU A 259 10.57 -9.56 6.71
C LEU A 259 11.82 -9.43 5.81
N PRO A 260 12.21 -10.41 4.97
CA PRO A 260 13.38 -10.28 4.09
C PRO A 260 13.24 -9.13 3.08
N ALA A 261 12.07 -8.98 2.47
CA ALA A 261 11.80 -7.89 1.52
C ALA A 261 11.82 -6.52 2.22
N ALA A 262 11.18 -6.41 3.38
CA ALA A 262 11.20 -5.20 4.20
C ALA A 262 12.63 -4.85 4.69
N HIS A 263 13.42 -5.86 5.06
CA HIS A 263 14.81 -5.67 5.47
C HIS A 263 15.68 -5.21 4.30
N ALA A 264 15.50 -5.79 3.11
CA ALA A 264 16.19 -5.36 1.89
C ALA A 264 15.82 -3.91 1.53
N ALA A 265 14.55 -3.55 1.64
CA ALA A 265 14.05 -2.19 1.47
C ALA A 265 14.73 -1.23 2.46
N PHE A 266 14.74 -1.57 3.76
CA PHE A 266 15.40 -0.78 4.79
C PHE A 266 16.90 -0.57 4.50
N ARG A 267 17.60 -1.64 4.08
CA ARG A 267 19.02 -1.57 3.70
C ARG A 267 19.25 -0.68 2.48
N SER A 268 18.32 -0.64 1.52
CA SER A 268 18.45 0.20 0.32
C SER A 268 18.56 1.70 0.66
N PHE A 269 17.87 2.15 1.72
CA PHE A 269 17.98 3.52 2.21
C PHE A 269 19.30 3.81 2.94
N ARG A 270 19.89 2.80 3.60
CA ARG A 270 21.12 2.93 4.42
C ARG A 270 22.41 2.85 3.63
N LYS A 271 22.44 2.34 2.40
CA LYS A 271 23.67 2.33 1.58
C LYS A 271 24.14 3.77 1.33
N ASN A 272 25.25 4.15 1.98
CA ASN A 272 26.01 5.42 1.88
C ASN A 272 27.22 5.21 0.92
N SER A 273 27.51 6.14 0.01
CA SER A 273 28.39 7.32 0.23
C SER A 273 29.85 6.98 0.56
N LYS A 274 30.50 6.16 -0.28
CA LYS A 274 31.96 5.99 -0.27
C LYS A 274 32.65 5.86 -1.64
N ASN A 275 31.94 5.93 -2.78
CA ASN A 275 32.58 5.82 -4.11
C ASN A 275 31.98 6.83 -5.12
N VAL A 276 32.18 8.12 -4.90
CA VAL A 276 32.41 9.14 -5.95
C VAL A 276 33.34 10.18 -5.35
#